data_AF-A0A1I7TP27-F1
#
_entry.id   AF-A0A1I7TP27-F1
#
_cell.length_a   1.000
_cell.length_b   1.000
_cell.length_c   1.000
_cell.angle_alpha   90.00
_cell.angle_beta   90.00
_cell.angle_gamma   90.00
#
_symmetry.space_group_name_H-M   'P 1'
#
loop_
_entity.id
_entity.type
_entity.pdbx_description
1 polymer ?
#
loop_
_entity_poly.entity_id
_entity_poly.type
_entity_poly.pdbx_seq_one_letter_code
_entity_poly.pdbx_strand_id
1 'polypeptide(L)'
;MLSIFTIIIFLCTVYLYVKVNDIQFRDLKISDYIFDSSNEPILFNHTHAFITSAYYYQNSKSLGKNALAMVVVMSQKTFLDLEKYEMTIVGTRGTRRLRSKALIKKFVILDSFLE
;
A
#
# COMPACT_ATOMS: atom_id res chain seq x y z
N MET A 1 -36.89 -3.58 37.67
CA MET A 1 -37.31 -3.61 36.26
C MET A 1 -36.26 -2.90 35.43
N LEU A 2 -35.60 -3.60 34.50
CA LEU A 2 -34.62 -3.01 33.59
C LEU A 2 -35.35 -1.98 32.71
N SER A 3 -34.98 -0.70 32.81
CA SER A 3 -35.65 0.37 32.07
C SER A 3 -35.44 0.18 30.58
N ILE A 4 -36.50 0.35 29.77
CA ILE A 4 -36.42 0.24 28.31
C ILE A 4 -35.29 1.13 27.75
N PHE A 5 -35.03 2.26 28.39
CA PHE A 5 -33.92 3.16 28.05
C PHE A 5 -32.54 2.49 28.13
N THR A 6 -32.29 1.64 29.14
CA THR A 6 -30.99 0.98 29.28
C THR A 6 -30.75 -0.06 28.20
N ILE A 7 -31.82 -0.72 27.71
CA ILE A 7 -31.74 -1.70 26.62
C ILE A 7 -31.43 -0.98 25.30
N ILE A 8 -32.07 0.18 25.05
CA ILE A 8 -31.83 0.98 23.83
C ILE A 8 -30.39 1.50 23.80
N ILE A 9 -29.87 2.00 24.92
CA ILE A 9 -28.49 2.49 25.01
C ILE A 9 -27.51 1.34 24.75
N PHE A 10 -27.74 0.17 25.35
CA PHE A 10 -26.89 -1.00 25.14
C PHE A 10 -26.87 -1.43 23.66
N LEU A 11 -28.02 -1.55 23.02
CA LEU A 11 -28.11 -1.87 21.59
C LEU A 11 -27.42 -0.83 20.70
N CYS A 12 -27.55 0.46 21.04
CA CYS A 12 -26.90 1.54 20.32
C CYS A 12 -25.37 1.47 20.44
N THR A 13 -24.84 1.18 21.63
CA THR A 13 -23.40 1.01 21.84
C THR A 13 -22.84 -0.20 21.09
N VAL A 14 -23.54 -1.34 21.11
CA VAL A 14 -23.13 -2.54 20.35
C VAL A 14 -23.15 -2.27 18.84
N TYR A 15 -24.18 -1.60 18.34
CA TYR A 15 -24.27 -1.24 16.92
C TYR A 15 -23.13 -0.31 16.48
N LEU A 16 -22.81 0.71 17.27
CA LEU A 16 -21.70 1.62 16.97
C LEU A 16 -20.35 0.90 17.04
N TYR A 17 -20.15 0.00 18.01
CA TYR A 17 -18.93 -0.80 18.13
C TYR A 17 -18.70 -1.68 16.89
N VAL A 18 -19.74 -2.38 16.43
CA VAL A 18 -19.67 -3.20 15.21
C VAL A 18 -19.38 -2.33 13.99
N LYS A 19 -20.08 -1.20 13.85
CA LYS A 19 -19.91 -0.30 12.71
C LYS A 19 -18.50 0.31 12.65
N VAL A 20 -17.94 0.74 13.78
CA VAL A 20 -16.57 1.30 13.85
C VAL A 20 -15.52 0.26 13.44
N ASN A 21 -15.68 -1.00 13.87
CA ASN A 21 -14.75 -2.07 13.54
C ASN A 21 -14.88 -2.54 12.08
N ASP A 22 -16.08 -2.51 11.49
CA ASP A 22 -16.29 -2.87 10.07
C ASP A 22 -15.67 -1.81 9.13
N ILE A 23 -15.65 -0.53 9.54
CA ILE A 23 -15.11 0.58 8.71
C ILE A 23 -13.60 0.44 8.45
N GLN A 24 -12.80 -0.13 9.37
CA GLN A 24 -11.34 -0.18 9.18
C GLN A 24 -10.86 -1.18 8.13
N PHE A 25 -11.68 -2.17 7.74
CA PHE A 25 -11.26 -3.23 6.83
C PHE A 25 -11.98 -3.25 5.47
N ARG A 26 -13.06 -2.47 5.30
CA ARG A 26 -13.93 -2.60 4.13
C ARG A 26 -13.58 -1.68 2.93
N ASP A 27 -12.68 -0.70 3.09
CA ASP A 27 -12.41 0.29 2.04
C ASP A 27 -11.02 0.19 1.38
N LEU A 28 -10.33 -0.93 1.56
CA LEU A 28 -9.18 -1.28 0.72
C LEU A 28 -9.63 -2.32 -0.29
N LYS A 29 -10.02 -1.86 -1.48
CA LYS A 29 -10.29 -2.65 -2.71
C LYS A 29 -9.09 -3.48 -3.22
N ILE A 30 -8.15 -3.81 -2.35
CA ILE A 30 -7.03 -4.69 -2.62
C ILE A 30 -7.56 -6.12 -2.85
N SER A 31 -8.58 -6.54 -2.08
CA SER A 31 -9.16 -7.88 -2.21
C SER A 31 -9.74 -8.13 -3.59
N ASP A 32 -10.49 -7.18 -4.16
CA ASP A 32 -11.10 -7.33 -5.48
C ASP A 32 -10.04 -7.44 -6.58
N TYR A 33 -8.94 -6.69 -6.46
CA TYR A 33 -7.83 -6.75 -7.41
C TYR A 33 -7.03 -8.07 -7.32
N ILE A 34 -6.93 -8.66 -6.12
CA ILE A 34 -6.30 -9.97 -5.92
C ILE A 34 -7.23 -11.10 -6.39
N PHE A 35 -8.54 -10.96 -6.22
CA PHE A 35 -9.50 -12.01 -6.54
C PHE A 35 -9.83 -12.09 -8.04
N ASP A 36 -9.87 -10.96 -8.75
CA ASP A 36 -10.05 -10.95 -10.21
C ASP A 36 -8.85 -11.61 -10.94
N SER A 37 -7.69 -11.66 -10.29
CA SER A 37 -6.50 -12.36 -10.78
C SER A 37 -6.60 -13.89 -10.71
N SER A 38 -7.54 -14.51 -9.98
CA SER A 38 -7.50 -15.97 -9.73
C SER A 38 -8.24 -16.85 -10.75
N ASN A 39 -9.03 -16.26 -11.66
CA ASN A 39 -10.00 -17.01 -12.47
C ASN A 39 -9.64 -17.14 -13.97
N GLU A 40 -8.50 -16.61 -14.42
CA GLU A 40 -7.96 -16.90 -15.74
C GLU A 40 -6.64 -17.67 -15.64
N PRO A 41 -6.32 -18.60 -16.56
CA PRO A 41 -4.98 -19.19 -16.63
C PRO A 41 -4.00 -18.06 -16.97
N ILE A 42 -3.38 -17.49 -15.94
CA ILE A 42 -2.51 -16.32 -16.06
C ILE A 42 -1.26 -16.71 -16.84
N LEU A 43 -1.31 -16.55 -18.16
CA LEU A 43 -0.11 -16.26 -18.93
C LEU A 43 0.35 -14.89 -18.44
N PHE A 44 1.23 -14.85 -17.43
CA PHE A 44 1.81 -13.61 -16.89
C PHE A 44 2.67 -12.93 -17.96
N ASN A 45 2.03 -12.33 -18.96
CA ASN A 45 2.63 -11.39 -19.92
C ASN A 45 2.53 -9.95 -19.40
N HIS A 46 1.88 -9.75 -18.25
CA HIS A 46 1.77 -8.49 -17.53
C HIS A 46 2.41 -8.63 -16.16
N THR A 47 3.44 -7.85 -15.92
CA THR A 47 4.20 -7.83 -14.69
C THR A 47 3.61 -6.77 -13.76
N HIS A 48 2.90 -7.24 -12.74
CA HIS A 48 2.25 -6.38 -11.76
C HIS A 48 3.23 -6.00 -10.65
N ALA A 49 3.18 -4.74 -10.23
CA ALA A 49 3.89 -4.21 -9.08
C ALA A 49 2.89 -3.57 -8.11
N PHE A 50 3.02 -3.90 -6.83
CA PHE A 50 2.12 -3.46 -5.77
C PHE A 50 2.89 -2.70 -4.70
N ILE A 51 2.40 -1.52 -4.33
CA ILE A 51 2.92 -0.78 -3.18
C ILE A 51 2.24 -1.34 -1.93
N THR A 52 2.98 -2.03 -1.07
CA THR A 52 2.44 -2.63 0.15
C THR A 52 2.46 -1.67 1.33
N SER A 53 3.39 -0.73 1.34
CA SER A 53 3.45 0.33 2.36
C SER A 53 4.20 1.56 1.83
N ALA A 54 3.87 2.72 2.40
CA ALA A 54 4.53 3.98 2.11
C ALA A 54 4.70 4.80 3.39
N TYR A 55 5.90 5.33 3.61
CA TYR A 55 6.28 6.08 4.79
C TYR A 55 6.80 7.45 4.38
N TYR A 56 6.17 8.51 4.88
CA TYR A 56 6.61 9.88 4.66
C TYR A 56 7.50 10.37 5.80
N TYR A 57 8.65 10.91 5.45
CA TYR A 57 9.62 11.48 6.37
C TYR A 57 9.79 12.97 6.05
N GLN A 58 9.36 13.83 6.95
CA GLN A 58 9.53 15.28 6.79
C GLN A 58 11.03 15.66 6.74
N ASN A 59 11.87 14.98 7.53
CA ASN A 59 13.33 15.13 7.50
C ASN A 59 14.01 13.76 7.66
N SER A 60 14.51 13.20 6.56
CA SER A 60 15.27 11.95 6.54
C SER A 60 16.78 12.23 6.63
N LYS A 61 17.49 11.50 7.51
CA LYS A 61 18.95 11.63 7.65
C LYS A 61 19.69 11.31 6.35
N SER A 62 19.18 10.35 5.57
CA SER A 62 19.83 9.85 4.35
C SER A 62 19.27 10.46 3.07
N LEU A 63 17.98 10.81 3.05
CA LEU A 63 17.26 11.27 1.85
C LEU A 63 16.90 12.77 1.88
N GLY A 64 17.13 13.46 3.00
CA GLY A 64 16.84 14.88 3.14
C GLY A 64 15.37 15.20 3.47
N LYS A 65 14.97 16.44 3.18
CA LYS A 65 13.62 16.95 3.49
C LYS A 65 12.56 16.38 2.55
N ASN A 66 11.35 16.13 3.07
CA ASN A 66 10.19 15.64 2.32
C ASN A 66 10.44 14.31 1.59
N ALA A 67 11.09 13.35 2.25
CA ALA A 67 11.40 12.05 1.70
C ALA A 67 10.21 11.08 1.81
N LEU A 68 10.10 10.16 0.84
CA LEU A 68 9.10 9.09 0.81
C LEU A 68 9.83 7.76 0.64
N ALA A 69 9.56 6.80 1.53
CA ALA A 69 9.99 5.42 1.37
C ALA A 69 8.79 4.56 0.99
N MET A 70 8.94 3.69 -0.01
CA MET A 70 7.88 2.79 -0.46
C MET A 70 8.40 1.35 -0.47
N VAL A 71 7.58 0.42 0.01
CA VAL A 71 7.83 -1.02 -0.14
C VAL A 71 7.00 -1.49 -1.31
N VAL A 72 7.69 -2.00 -2.34
CA VAL A 72 7.06 -2.45 -3.59
C VAL A 72 7.36 -3.93 -3.78
N VAL A 73 6.30 -4.71 -4.00
CA VAL A 73 6.40 -6.13 -4.37
C VAL A 73 6.08 -6.26 -5.85
N MET A 74 6.97 -6.90 -6.60
CA MET A 74 6.83 -7.14 -8.03
C MET A 74 7.15 -8.59 -8.35
N SER A 75 6.57 -9.13 -9.42
CA SER A 75 6.90 -10.48 -9.88
C SER A 75 8.39 -10.61 -10.19
N GLN A 76 9.02 -11.74 -9.85
CA GLN A 76 10.43 -12.00 -10.19
C GLN A 76 10.67 -12.04 -11.69
N LYS A 77 9.63 -12.34 -12.48
CA LYS A 77 9.66 -12.29 -13.94
C LYS A 77 9.68 -10.86 -14.49
N THR A 78 9.52 -9.85 -13.64
CA THR A 78 9.35 -8.45 -14.05
C THR A 78 10.56 -7.95 -14.80
N PHE A 79 11.76 -7.88 -14.20
CA PHE A 79 13.02 -7.65 -14.95
C PHE A 79 14.22 -8.06 -14.08
N LEU A 80 15.28 -8.57 -14.71
CA LEU A 80 16.55 -8.91 -14.04
C LEU A 80 17.42 -7.67 -13.70
N ASP A 81 17.24 -6.58 -14.46
CA ASP A 81 18.04 -5.36 -14.35
C ASP A 81 17.12 -4.13 -14.28
N LEU A 82 16.73 -3.79 -13.06
CA LEU A 82 15.83 -2.66 -12.77
C LEU A 82 16.47 -1.29 -13.02
N GLU A 83 17.80 -1.21 -13.08
CA GLU A 83 18.52 0.07 -13.20
C GLU A 83 18.37 0.71 -14.58
N LYS A 84 18.05 -0.11 -15.59
CA LYS A 84 17.80 0.35 -16.97
C LYS A 84 16.44 1.02 -17.15
N TYR A 85 15.59 1.03 -16.12
CA TYR A 85 14.22 1.49 -16.20
C TYR A 85 13.97 2.70 -15.31
N GLU A 86 13.05 3.54 -15.76
CA GLU A 86 12.60 4.74 -15.05
C GLU A 86 11.30 4.42 -14.30
N MET A 87 11.28 4.69 -12.99
CA MET A 87 10.06 4.65 -12.20
C MET A 87 9.28 5.95 -12.40
N THR A 88 8.01 5.84 -12.80
CA THR A 88 7.10 6.99 -12.83
C THR A 88 6.08 6.86 -11.71
N ILE A 89 6.08 7.81 -10.78
CA ILE A 89 5.11 7.91 -9.70
C ILE A 89 4.04 8.91 -10.11
N VAL A 90 2.77 8.49 -10.06
CA VAL A 90 1.62 9.35 -10.39
C VAL A 90 0.78 9.57 -9.14
N GLY A 91 0.84 10.78 -8.60
CA GLY A 91 -0.05 11.22 -7.52
C GLY A 91 -1.31 11.84 -8.09
N THR A 92 -2.48 11.40 -7.65
CA THR A 92 -3.77 11.93 -8.11
C THR A 92 -4.55 12.54 -6.95
N ARG A 93 -5.14 13.73 -7.18
CA ARG A 93 -6.06 14.39 -6.24
C ARG A 93 -7.20 15.03 -7.02
N GLY A 94 -8.35 14.36 -7.06
CA GLY A 94 -9.48 14.75 -7.92
C GLY A 94 -9.06 14.75 -9.39
N THR A 95 -9.18 15.89 -10.06
CA THR A 95 -8.76 16.07 -11.46
C THR A 95 -7.25 16.35 -11.61
N ARG A 96 -6.55 16.68 -10.53
CA ARG A 96 -5.11 17.02 -10.59
C ARG A 96 -4.27 15.75 -10.58
N ARG A 97 -3.34 15.64 -11.52
CA ARG A 97 -2.34 14.58 -11.60
C ARG A 97 -0.95 15.18 -11.56
N LEU A 98 -0.13 14.71 -10.62
CA LEU A 98 1.30 15.03 -10.56
C LEU A 98 2.06 13.78 -10.97
N ARG A 99 3.02 13.94 -11.88
CA ARG A 99 3.92 12.86 -12.30
C ARG A 99 5.32 13.21 -11.87
N SER A 100 5.96 12.29 -11.17
CA SER A 100 7.38 12.33 -10.85
C SER A 100 8.07 11.15 -11.51
N LYS A 101 9.31 11.36 -11.94
CA LYS A 101 10.13 10.41 -12.65
C LYS A 101 11.42 10.22 -11.86
N ALA A 102 11.80 8.97 -11.62
CA ALA A 102 12.98 8.63 -10.85
C ALA A 102 13.72 7.45 -11.49
N LEU A 103 15.04 7.53 -11.52
CA LEU A 103 15.89 6.42 -11.91
C LEU A 103 16.03 5.46 -10.72
N ILE A 104 15.91 4.16 -10.99
CA ILE A 104 16.15 3.14 -9.96
C ILE A 104 17.66 2.90 -9.88
N LYS A 105 18.23 3.08 -8.70
CA LYS A 105 19.60 2.65 -8.40
C LYS A 105 19.55 1.48 -7.44
N LYS A 106 20.22 0.37 -7.78
CA LYS A 106 20.40 -0.74 -6.88
C LYS A 106 21.50 -0.37 -5.89
N PHE A 107 21.14 -0.23 -4.62
CA PHE A 107 22.12 -0.18 -3.55
C PHE A 107 22.21 -1.59 -2.95
N VAL A 108 23.26 -2.32 -3.31
CA VAL A 108 23.65 -3.53 -2.59
C VAL A 108 24.65 -3.08 -1.53
N ILE A 109 24.27 -3.18 -0.26
CA ILE A 109 25.26 -3.12 0.81
C ILE A 109 25.97 -4.47 0.78
N LEU A 110 27.07 -4.53 0.05
CA LEU A 110 28.05 -5.62 0.19
C LEU A 110 28.95 -5.26 1.37
N ASP A 111 29.02 -6.21 2.30
CA ASP A 111 29.97 -6.39 3.39
C ASP A 111 29.68 -5.80 4.79
N SER A 112 30.07 -6.64 5.75
CA SER A 112 30.25 -6.46 7.20
C SER A 112 29.07 -6.69 8.17
N PHE A 113 28.46 -7.88 8.14
CA PHE A 113 27.79 -8.48 9.32
C PHE A 113 28.56 -9.69 9.89
N LEU A 114 29.88 -9.71 9.68
CA LEU A 114 30.81 -10.65 10.31
C LEU A 114 31.99 -9.87 10.88
N GLU A 115 31.77 -9.20 12.01
CA GLU A 115 32.78 -8.99 13.06
C GLU A 115 32.11 -9.16 14.42
#